data_AF-A0A1J5IQX4-F1
#
_entry.id   AF-A0A1J5IQX4-F1
#
_cell.length_a   1.000
_cell.length_b   1.000
_cell.length_c   1.000
_cell.angle_alpha   90.00
_cell.angle_beta   90.00
_cell.angle_gamma   90.00
#
_symmetry.space_group_name_H-M   'P 1'
#
loop_
_entity.id
_entity.type
_entity.pdbx_description
1 polymer ?
#
loop_
_entity_poly.entity_id
_entity_poly.type
_entity_poly.pdbx_seq_one_letter_code
_entity_poly.pdbx_strand_id
1 'polypeptide(L)'
;MNLTNAYNQIKAELNAQWMSELNTESLQVTSNSHCQNDQAWSKIRDFQPKQGWIQTLDEVHLIENGQLPKNEDNLISAELVNANNESLHIRPSSRGQLSLVHFTPNQGQSYYVIQTAHQIKHGKKNGTAHYKLYWQFNTPQTQPALSRLIEINQLEKK
;
A
#
# COMPACT_ATOMS: atom_id res chain seq x y z
N MET A 1 11.57 26.36 12.12
CA MET A 1 10.44 25.54 12.63
C MET A 1 10.28 24.35 11.70
N ASN A 2 10.30 23.11 12.22
CA ASN A 2 10.12 21.91 11.40
C ASN A 2 8.66 21.84 10.92
N LEU A 3 8.42 21.55 9.62
CA LEU A 3 7.07 21.44 9.04
C LEU A 3 6.17 20.49 9.85
N THR A 4 6.75 19.37 10.30
CA THR A 4 6.06 18.39 11.15
C THR A 4 5.53 19.02 12.43
N ASN A 5 6.35 19.86 13.09
CA ASN A 5 5.95 20.56 14.31
C ASN A 5 4.88 21.62 14.04
N ALA A 6 5.02 22.38 12.96
CA ALA A 6 4.04 23.40 12.58
C ALA A 6 2.67 22.77 12.26
N TYR A 7 2.66 21.68 11.49
CA TYR A 7 1.43 20.96 11.15
C TYR A 7 0.74 20.41 12.41
N ASN A 8 1.49 19.72 13.27
CA ASN A 8 0.92 19.11 14.47
C ASN A 8 0.50 20.18 15.51
N GLN A 9 1.19 21.33 15.56
CA GLN A 9 0.76 22.48 16.36
C GLN A 9 -0.56 23.05 15.84
N ILE A 10 -0.72 23.28 14.53
CA ILE A 10 -1.98 23.75 13.94
C ILE A 10 -3.12 22.77 14.23
N LYS A 11 -2.87 21.46 14.06
CA LYS A 11 -3.85 20.43 14.41
C LYS A 11 -4.30 20.54 15.87
N ALA A 12 -3.36 20.74 16.79
CA ALA A 12 -3.64 20.88 18.22
C ALA A 12 -4.43 22.16 18.53
N GLU A 13 -4.02 23.29 17.96
CA GLU A 13 -4.71 24.59 18.11
C GLU A 13 -6.15 24.56 17.59
N LEU A 14 -6.38 23.83 16.48
CA LEU A 14 -7.72 23.64 15.91
C LEU A 14 -8.53 22.53 16.59
N ASN A 15 -7.95 21.77 17.51
CA ASN A 15 -8.52 20.52 18.05
C ASN A 15 -9.05 19.60 16.93
N ALA A 16 -8.31 19.52 15.82
CA ALA A 16 -8.75 18.90 14.59
C ALA A 16 -8.51 17.38 14.62
N GLN A 17 -9.37 16.64 15.34
CA GLN A 17 -9.28 15.17 15.41
C GLN A 17 -9.41 14.48 14.05
N TRP A 18 -10.01 15.16 13.06
CA TRP A 18 -10.13 14.68 11.69
C TRP A 18 -8.80 14.73 10.90
N MET A 19 -7.80 15.47 11.37
CA MET A 19 -6.48 15.53 10.73
C MET A 19 -5.62 14.36 11.18
N SER A 20 -5.03 13.61 10.25
CA SER A 20 -4.01 12.60 10.56
C SER A 20 -2.77 13.25 11.17
N GLU A 21 -1.97 12.48 11.91
CA GLU A 21 -0.65 12.95 12.35
C GLU A 21 0.32 12.99 11.17
N LEU A 22 1.06 14.09 11.06
CA LEU A 22 2.16 14.17 10.13
C LEU A 22 3.43 13.66 10.81
N ASN A 23 4.09 12.71 10.16
CA ASN A 23 5.33 12.09 10.61
C ASN A 23 6.40 12.16 9.53
N THR A 24 7.60 11.72 9.87
CA THR A 24 8.70 11.50 8.91
C THR A 24 9.13 10.05 8.96
N GLU A 25 9.22 9.41 7.78
CA GLU A 25 9.67 8.02 7.65
C GLU A 25 10.65 7.88 6.50
N SER A 26 11.60 6.96 6.61
CA SER A 26 12.43 6.52 5.51
C SER A 26 11.74 5.39 4.75
N LEU A 27 11.69 5.49 3.43
CA LEU A 27 11.12 4.48 2.54
C LEU A 27 12.03 4.25 1.33
N GLN A 28 12.38 2.98 1.09
CA GLN A 28 13.01 2.57 -0.15
C GLN A 28 11.92 2.12 -1.11
N VAL A 29 11.99 2.62 -2.34
CA VAL A 29 11.07 2.29 -3.41
C VAL A 29 11.88 1.70 -4.56
N THR A 30 11.67 0.43 -4.84
CA THR A 30 12.29 -0.25 -5.97
C THR A 30 11.22 -0.54 -7.00
N SER A 31 11.28 0.16 -8.13
CA SER A 31 10.43 -0.12 -9.28
C SER A 31 11.19 -1.06 -10.20
N ASN A 32 10.72 -2.30 -10.32
CA ASN A 32 11.28 -3.24 -11.29
C ASN A 32 10.70 -2.96 -12.67
N SER A 33 11.48 -3.30 -13.71
CA SER A 33 11.04 -3.27 -15.09
C SER A 33 9.76 -4.08 -15.30
N HIS A 34 9.01 -3.67 -16.32
CA HIS A 34 7.77 -4.29 -16.76
C HIS A 34 7.89 -5.81 -16.89
N CYS A 35 6.95 -6.56 -16.30
CA CYS A 35 6.95 -8.02 -16.33
C CYS A 35 5.65 -8.56 -16.93
N GLN A 36 5.70 -9.84 -17.32
CA GLN A 36 4.53 -10.61 -17.77
C GLN A 36 3.82 -11.27 -16.57
N ASN A 37 2.63 -11.83 -16.79
CA ASN A 37 1.78 -12.42 -15.76
C ASN A 37 2.51 -13.48 -14.91
N ASP A 38 3.15 -14.46 -15.55
CA ASP A 38 3.84 -15.55 -14.85
C ASP A 38 4.98 -15.05 -13.95
N GLN A 39 5.67 -14.00 -14.39
CA GLN A 39 6.72 -13.35 -13.61
C GLN A 39 6.13 -12.61 -12.41
N ALA A 40 4.98 -11.95 -12.58
CA ALA A 40 4.29 -11.28 -11.48
C ALA A 40 3.87 -12.28 -10.40
N TRP A 41 3.28 -13.42 -10.79
CA TRP A 41 2.94 -14.49 -9.86
C TRP A 41 4.16 -15.07 -9.15
N SER A 42 5.28 -15.27 -9.86
CA SER A 42 6.54 -15.66 -9.22
C SER A 42 6.96 -14.64 -8.15
N LYS A 43 6.88 -13.34 -8.44
CA LYS A 43 7.22 -12.29 -7.48
C LYS A 43 6.27 -12.25 -6.29
N ILE A 44 4.98 -12.52 -6.49
CA ILE A 44 4.01 -12.65 -5.39
C ILE A 44 4.39 -13.80 -4.46
N ARG A 45 4.75 -14.97 -5.00
CA ARG A 45 5.16 -16.13 -4.19
C ARG A 45 6.44 -15.84 -3.41
N ASP A 46 7.46 -15.29 -4.08
CA ASP A 46 8.74 -14.92 -3.45
C ASP A 46 8.55 -13.89 -2.33
N PHE A 47 7.60 -12.97 -2.51
CA PHE A 47 7.28 -11.92 -1.54
C PHE A 47 6.61 -12.44 -0.26
N GLN A 48 6.00 -13.62 -0.30
CA GLN A 48 5.32 -14.26 0.84
C GLN A 48 4.34 -13.32 1.55
N PRO A 49 3.28 -12.85 0.85
CA PRO A 49 2.34 -11.92 1.44
C PRO A 49 1.61 -12.56 2.61
N LYS A 50 1.35 -11.78 3.65
CA LYS A 50 0.49 -12.16 4.78
C LYS A 50 -0.93 -11.65 4.55
N GLN A 51 -1.06 -10.46 3.98
CA GLN A 51 -2.32 -9.77 3.74
C GLN A 51 -2.29 -9.00 2.44
N GLY A 52 -3.46 -8.63 1.93
CA GLY A 52 -3.58 -7.76 0.78
C GLY A 52 -4.75 -8.15 -0.09
N TRP A 53 -4.71 -7.71 -1.33
CA TRP A 53 -5.69 -8.06 -2.34
C TRP A 53 -5.01 -8.26 -3.70
N ILE A 54 -5.61 -9.15 -4.49
CA ILE A 54 -5.19 -9.49 -5.85
C ILE A 54 -6.42 -9.39 -6.73
N GLN A 55 -6.34 -8.65 -7.83
CA GLN A 55 -7.38 -8.57 -8.84
C GLN A 55 -6.93 -9.33 -10.08
N THR A 56 -7.72 -10.32 -10.48
CA THR A 56 -7.62 -11.01 -11.77
C THR A 56 -8.67 -10.47 -12.73
N LEU A 57 -8.76 -11.02 -13.95
CA LEU A 57 -9.82 -10.69 -14.89
C LEU A 57 -11.22 -11.01 -14.36
N ASP A 58 -11.34 -12.10 -13.59
CA ASP A 58 -12.63 -12.67 -13.22
C ASP A 58 -13.05 -12.31 -11.79
N GLU A 59 -12.09 -12.07 -10.90
CA GLU A 59 -12.37 -11.86 -9.49
C GLU A 59 -11.35 -10.98 -8.76
N VAL A 60 -11.75 -10.54 -7.56
CA VAL A 60 -10.86 -9.94 -6.59
C VAL A 60 -10.68 -10.94 -5.46
N HIS A 61 -9.46 -11.36 -5.22
CA HIS A 61 -9.10 -12.15 -4.07
C HIS A 61 -8.64 -11.25 -2.95
N LEU A 62 -9.12 -11.54 -1.75
CA LEU A 62 -8.55 -10.98 -0.55
C LEU A 62 -7.58 -12.01 0.06
N ILE A 63 -6.36 -11.56 0.32
CA ILE A 63 -5.29 -12.37 0.89
C ILE A 63 -5.32 -12.20 2.41
N GLU A 64 -5.45 -13.31 3.12
CA GLU A 64 -5.51 -13.39 4.58
C GLU A 64 -4.62 -14.54 5.05
N ASN A 65 -3.85 -14.32 6.11
CA ASN A 65 -2.96 -15.33 6.69
C ASN A 65 -2.04 -15.99 5.64
N GLY A 66 -1.65 -15.22 4.62
CA GLY A 66 -0.82 -15.65 3.50
C GLY A 66 -1.42 -16.68 2.56
N GLN A 67 -2.74 -16.86 2.58
CA GLN A 67 -3.41 -17.72 1.62
C GLN A 67 -3.54 -17.03 0.27
N LEU A 68 -2.74 -17.48 -0.70
CA LEU A 68 -2.85 -17.10 -2.10
C LEU A 68 -4.00 -17.85 -2.80
N PRO A 69 -4.60 -17.28 -3.85
CA PRO A 69 -5.54 -18.01 -4.69
C PRO A 69 -4.88 -19.23 -5.30
N LYS A 70 -5.66 -20.31 -5.50
CA LYS A 70 -5.15 -21.57 -6.06
C LYS A 70 -4.85 -21.48 -7.55
N ASN A 71 -5.56 -20.59 -8.25
CA ASN A 71 -5.42 -20.40 -9.69
C ASN A 71 -4.64 -19.10 -9.95
N GLU A 72 -3.64 -19.19 -10.81
CA GLU A 72 -2.80 -18.07 -11.21
C GLU A 72 -3.33 -17.46 -12.51
N ASP A 73 -4.54 -16.89 -12.44
CA ASP A 73 -5.19 -16.26 -13.58
C ASP A 73 -4.47 -14.98 -14.03
N ASN A 74 -4.94 -14.38 -15.12
CA ASN A 74 -4.39 -13.12 -15.63
C ASN A 74 -4.54 -12.00 -14.59
N LEU A 75 -3.42 -11.60 -14.01
CA LEU A 75 -3.33 -10.56 -13.00
C LEU A 75 -3.56 -9.19 -13.63
N ILE A 76 -4.47 -8.41 -13.06
CA ILE A 76 -4.67 -6.99 -13.41
C ILE A 76 -3.86 -6.12 -12.45
N SER A 77 -4.08 -6.30 -11.15
CA SER A 77 -3.44 -5.48 -10.13
C SER A 77 -3.40 -6.19 -8.79
N ALA A 78 -2.48 -5.78 -7.91
CA ALA A 78 -2.41 -6.30 -6.56
C ALA A 78 -1.76 -5.28 -5.62
N GLU A 79 -2.15 -5.34 -4.35
CA GLU A 79 -1.41 -4.70 -3.27
C GLU A 79 -1.30 -5.67 -2.11
N LEU A 80 -0.08 -5.93 -1.70
CA LEU A 80 0.25 -7.02 -0.80
C LEU A 80 1.19 -6.53 0.28
N VAL A 81 1.07 -7.07 1.48
CA VAL A 81 1.96 -6.80 2.60
C VAL A 81 2.48 -8.11 3.18
N ASN A 82 3.78 -8.17 3.46
CA ASN A 82 4.43 -9.35 4.05
C ASN A 82 4.70 -9.19 5.56
N ALA A 83 5.31 -10.21 6.18
CA ALA A 83 5.60 -10.21 7.62
C ALA A 83 6.63 -9.14 8.04
N ASN A 84 7.44 -8.63 7.11
CA ASN A 84 8.43 -7.57 7.35
C ASN A 84 7.83 -6.17 7.19
N ASN A 85 6.50 -6.06 7.02
CA ASN A 85 5.78 -4.81 6.82
C ASN A 85 6.16 -4.07 5.52
N GLU A 86 6.77 -4.79 4.58
CA GLU A 86 7.02 -4.33 3.22
C GLU A 86 5.73 -4.42 2.41
N SER A 87 5.62 -3.63 1.35
CA SER A 87 4.48 -3.65 0.44
C SER A 87 4.91 -3.94 -0.98
N LEU A 88 4.20 -4.82 -1.68
CA LEU A 88 4.36 -5.08 -3.11
C LEU A 88 3.11 -4.60 -3.85
N HIS A 89 3.29 -3.68 -4.78
CA HIS A 89 2.23 -3.17 -5.64
C HIS A 89 2.45 -3.63 -7.06
N ILE A 90 1.38 -4.10 -7.67
CA ILE A 90 1.34 -4.52 -9.06
C ILE A 90 0.23 -3.75 -9.77
N ARG A 91 0.55 -3.09 -10.87
CA ARG A 91 -0.39 -2.29 -11.65
C ARG A 91 -0.24 -2.55 -13.15
N PRO A 92 -1.32 -2.40 -13.94
CA PRO A 92 -1.21 -2.39 -15.40
C PRO A 92 -0.23 -1.31 -15.85
N SER A 93 0.57 -1.65 -16.85
CA SER A 93 1.41 -0.71 -17.58
C SER A 93 1.12 -0.79 -19.07
N SER A 94 1.96 -0.16 -19.88
CA SER A 94 1.84 -0.18 -21.35
C SER A 94 1.99 -1.60 -21.91
N ARG A 95 1.31 -1.85 -23.04
CA ARG A 95 1.46 -3.07 -23.87
C ARG A 95 1.17 -4.39 -23.14
N GLY A 96 0.19 -4.40 -22.25
CA GLY A 96 -0.25 -5.62 -21.55
C GLY A 96 0.75 -6.13 -20.51
N GLN A 97 1.75 -5.32 -20.15
CA GLN A 97 2.70 -5.66 -19.10
C GLN A 97 2.24 -5.12 -17.75
N LEU A 98 2.81 -5.68 -16.69
CA LEU A 98 2.60 -5.25 -15.32
C LEU A 98 3.84 -4.49 -14.81
N SER A 99 3.59 -3.43 -14.05
CA SER A 99 4.63 -2.71 -13.31
C SER A 99 4.61 -3.17 -11.86
N LEU A 100 5.80 -3.41 -11.30
CA LEU A 100 5.98 -3.87 -9.93
C LEU A 100 6.75 -2.82 -9.13
N VAL A 101 6.17 -2.42 -8.01
CA VAL A 101 6.79 -1.47 -7.08
C VAL A 101 6.87 -2.14 -5.71
N HIS A 102 8.09 -2.29 -5.21
CA HIS A 102 8.36 -2.84 -3.88
C HIS A 102 8.76 -1.70 -2.94
N PHE A 103 8.06 -1.62 -1.82
CA PHE A 103 8.25 -0.64 -0.77
C PHE A 103 8.86 -1.30 0.47
N THR A 104 10.07 -0.90 0.83
CA THR A 104 10.77 -1.38 2.04
C THR A 104 10.87 -0.24 3.05
N PRO A 105 10.15 -0.31 4.20
CA PRO A 105 10.15 0.75 5.20
C PRO A 105 11.48 0.82 5.96
N ASN A 106 11.73 1.96 6.60
CA ASN A 106 12.92 2.25 7.42
C ASN A 106 14.27 2.21 6.66
N GLN A 107 14.22 2.31 5.33
CA GLN A 107 15.38 2.33 4.44
C GLN A 107 15.19 3.42 3.39
N GLY A 108 16.23 3.79 2.64
CA GLY A 108 16.09 4.72 1.52
C GLY A 108 15.84 6.19 1.89
N GLN A 109 15.05 6.88 1.07
CA GLN A 109 14.82 8.32 1.17
C GLN A 109 13.80 8.64 2.27
N SER A 110 13.97 9.79 2.95
CA SER A 110 12.99 10.29 3.90
C SER A 110 11.81 10.97 3.20
N TYR A 111 10.61 10.80 3.74
CA TYR A 111 9.37 11.41 3.28
C TYR A 111 8.57 11.97 4.47
N TYR A 112 7.75 12.98 4.21
CA TYR A 112 6.60 13.27 5.07
C TYR A 112 5.53 12.21 4.86
N VAL A 113 4.89 11.76 5.93
CA VAL A 113 3.93 10.67 5.87
C VAL A 113 2.72 10.91 6.77
N ILE A 114 1.55 10.53 6.28
CA ILE A 114 0.34 10.35 7.09
C ILE A 114 -0.21 8.95 6.89
N GLN A 115 -0.97 8.46 7.86
CA GLN A 115 -1.77 7.25 7.72
C GLN A 115 -3.23 7.60 7.40
N THR A 116 -3.83 6.83 6.49
CA THR A 116 -5.25 6.89 6.12
C THR A 116 -5.86 5.50 6.19
N ALA A 117 -7.18 5.46 6.38
CA ALA A 117 -7.96 4.26 6.54
C ALA A 117 -9.14 4.29 5.57
N HIS A 118 -9.33 3.22 4.79
CA HIS A 118 -10.39 3.10 3.81
C HIS A 118 -11.29 1.94 4.18
N GLN A 119 -12.60 2.20 4.29
CA GLN A 119 -13.58 1.13 4.47
C GLN A 119 -13.61 0.25 3.22
N ILE A 120 -13.50 -1.06 3.43
CA ILE A 120 -13.57 -2.04 2.35
C ILE A 120 -14.72 -3.01 2.59
N LYS A 121 -15.33 -3.46 1.49
CA LYS A 121 -16.34 -4.51 1.49
C LYS A 121 -16.01 -5.50 0.38
N HIS A 122 -15.85 -6.76 0.75
CA HIS A 122 -15.55 -7.84 -0.18
C HIS A 122 -16.50 -9.01 0.06
N GLY A 123 -17.46 -9.21 -0.85
CA GLY A 123 -18.56 -10.14 -0.65
C GLY A 123 -19.35 -9.82 0.63
N LYS A 124 -19.34 -10.75 1.59
CA LYS A 124 -19.99 -10.61 2.91
C LYS A 124 -19.07 -10.04 4.01
N LYS A 125 -17.78 -9.85 3.71
CA LYS A 125 -16.76 -9.36 4.63
C LYS A 125 -16.67 -7.84 4.56
N ASN A 126 -16.58 -7.20 5.73
CA ASN A 126 -16.31 -5.78 5.86
C ASN A 126 -14.99 -5.60 6.59
N GLY A 127 -14.28 -4.52 6.32
CA GLY A 127 -13.02 -4.22 6.98
C GLY A 127 -12.52 -2.84 6.67
N THR A 128 -11.28 -2.60 7.05
CA THR A 128 -10.57 -1.35 6.80
C THR A 128 -9.20 -1.67 6.24
N ALA A 129 -8.86 -1.08 5.10
CA ALA A 129 -7.51 -1.10 4.54
C ALA A 129 -6.76 0.16 4.98
N HIS A 130 -5.58 -0.02 5.54
CA HIS A 130 -4.74 1.07 6.04
C HIS A 130 -3.59 1.34 5.09
N TYR A 131 -3.43 2.62 4.75
CA TYR A 131 -2.40 3.09 3.83
C TYR A 131 -1.55 4.16 4.49
N LYS A 132 -0.28 4.24 4.07
CA LYS A 132 0.53 5.43 4.26
C LYS A 132 0.68 6.17 2.95
N LEU A 133 0.50 7.49 3.04
CA LEU A 133 0.66 8.43 1.95
C LEU A 133 1.94 9.22 2.17
N TYR A 134 2.79 9.33 1.15
CA TYR A 134 4.13 9.89 1.27
C TYR A 134 4.32 11.10 0.37
N TRP A 135 4.92 12.16 0.92
CA TRP A 135 5.32 13.36 0.21
C TRP A 135 6.84 13.55 0.33
N GLN A 136 7.49 13.70 -0.82
CA GLN A 136 8.89 14.15 -0.88
C GLN A 136 9.10 15.51 -0.17
N PHE A 137 10.26 15.64 0.47
CA PHE A 137 10.73 16.93 0.96
C PHE A 137 11.04 17.89 -0.19
N ASN A 138 10.84 19.19 0.06
CA ASN A 138 11.25 20.29 -0.83
C ASN A 138 10.66 20.30 -2.25
N THR A 139 9.70 19.42 -2.53
CA THR A 139 8.91 19.45 -3.76
C THR A 139 7.53 20.01 -3.41
N PRO A 140 7.07 21.11 -4.04
CA PRO A 140 5.68 21.54 -3.94
C PRO A 140 4.76 20.52 -4.61
N GLN A 141 3.84 19.93 -3.85
CA GLN A 141 2.92 18.91 -4.34
C GLN A 141 1.66 18.92 -3.49
N THR A 142 0.52 18.82 -4.15
CA THR A 142 -0.80 18.79 -3.53
C THR A 142 -1.33 17.36 -3.35
N GLN A 143 -0.64 16.38 -3.94
CA GLN A 143 -0.98 14.96 -3.89
C GLN A 143 0.23 14.18 -3.37
N PRO A 144 0.02 13.04 -2.69
CA PRO A 144 1.11 12.19 -2.27
C PRO A 144 1.87 11.66 -3.49
N ALA A 145 3.20 11.65 -3.40
CA ALA A 145 4.06 11.06 -4.41
C ALA A 145 3.90 9.53 -4.46
N LEU A 146 3.62 8.92 -3.30
CA LEU A 146 3.48 7.47 -3.17
C LEU A 146 2.35 7.13 -2.18
N SER A 147 1.73 5.98 -2.39
CA SER A 147 0.83 5.35 -1.43
C SER A 147 1.23 3.89 -1.27
N ARG A 148 1.25 3.37 -0.05
CA ARG A 148 1.49 1.94 0.20
C ARG A 148 0.45 1.37 1.14
N LEU A 149 0.07 0.12 0.88
CA LEU A 149 -0.76 -0.67 1.79
C LEU A 149 0.10 -1.09 2.98
N ILE A 150 -0.49 -1.15 4.18
CA ILE A 150 0.20 -1.55 5.40
C ILE A 150 -0.50 -2.72 6.05
N GLU A 151 -1.83 -2.72 6.05
CA GLU A 151 -2.60 -3.81 6.60
C GLU A 151 -4.04 -3.76 6.10
N ILE A 152 -4.70 -4.91 6.19
CA ILE A 152 -6.14 -5.03 6.03
C ILE A 152 -6.70 -5.64 7.30
N ASN A 153 -7.51 -4.86 8.02
CA ASN A 153 -8.20 -5.28 9.23
C ASN A 153 -9.63 -5.65 8.88
N GLN A 154 -9.99 -6.92 9.03
CA GLN A 154 -11.38 -7.34 8.88
C GLN A 154 -12.14 -7.21 10.19
N LEU A 155 -13.41 -6.85 10.08
CA LEU A 155 -14.36 -7.02 11.17
C LEU A 155 -14.89 -8.44 11.06
N GLU A 156 -14.48 -9.32 11.96
CA GLU A 156 -15.18 -10.59 12.14
C GLU A 156 -16.64 -10.28 12.49
N LYS A 157 -17.58 -10.84 11.71
CA LYS A 157 -18.97 -10.85 12.15
C LYS A 157 -19.03 -11.77 13.36
N LYS A 158 -19.27 -11.19 14.55
CA LYS A 158 -19.75 -11.91 15.72
C LYS A 158 -21.05 -12.65 15.40
#